data_AF-F2LSN0-F1
#
_entry.id   AF-F2LSN0-F1
#
_cell.length_a   1.000
_cell.length_b   1.000
_cell.length_c   1.000
_cell.angle_alpha   90.00
_cell.angle_beta   90.00
_cell.angle_gamma   90.00
#
_symmetry.space_group_name_H-M   'P 1'
#
loop_
_entity.id
_entity.type
_entity.pdbx_description
1 polymer ?
#
loop_
_entity_poly.entity_id
_entity_poly.type
_entity_poly.pdbx_seq_one_letter_code
_entity_poly.pdbx_strand_id
1 'polypeptide(L)'
;MGSVGMVLARLLAQAFPGGPRNSTAAPSTSSAPAERTVGSGAANETFVTIGGVAHLFVDEGDCVVEFAPAFDEAPGDTMFGTKILPSLAPHWALKHEHSVPLKEAIAIAIRRGSAPASTPLTSTSSSAVADRRPAPPPDASRSAHRGESAGRRVSSTHESSLGRNRAGSRDYASRSSVDRGRISGWGEREFIDRRPGVSRTYRSFALCLDTSNGERVLQGEGLKEAIAECGCHVGDTVVVKRLCKIKVPAYREEDGTPIYKNGQQVTWDKWLWSITK
;
A
#
# COMPACT_ATOMS: atom_id res chain seq x y z
N MET A 1 -56.34 59.72 -21.18
CA MET A 1 -55.84 59.09 -22.43
C MET A 1 -55.56 57.63 -22.14
N GLY A 2 -56.18 56.70 -22.90
CA GLY A 2 -55.89 55.25 -22.98
C GLY A 2 -56.29 54.42 -21.74
N SER A 3 -57.46 53.77 -21.67
CA SER A 3 -57.91 52.55 -22.36
C SER A 3 -57.23 51.26 -21.81
N VAL A 4 -57.96 50.41 -21.04
CA VAL A 4 -58.56 49.10 -21.43
C VAL A 4 -57.48 48.09 -21.89
N GLY A 5 -57.34 46.85 -21.42
CA GLY A 5 -58.22 45.87 -20.77
C GLY A 5 -57.33 44.71 -20.27
N MET A 6 -57.76 43.85 -19.32
CA MET A 6 -58.54 42.63 -19.58
C MET A 6 -57.99 41.85 -20.80
N VAL A 7 -57.68 40.54 -20.77
CA VAL A 7 -58.06 39.45 -19.87
C VAL A 7 -57.54 38.13 -20.50
N LEU A 8 -57.71 37.02 -19.78
CA LEU A 8 -57.82 35.62 -20.25
C LEU A 8 -56.49 34.96 -20.71
N ALA A 9 -55.94 33.96 -20.00
CA ALA A 9 -56.46 32.64 -19.62
C ALA A 9 -56.11 31.55 -20.63
N ARG A 10 -55.76 30.37 -20.05
CA ARG A 10 -56.06 29.02 -20.58
C ARG A 10 -55.34 28.72 -21.92
N LEU A 11 -55.13 27.50 -22.37
CA LEU A 11 -55.57 26.16 -22.05
C LEU A 11 -54.49 25.25 -22.72
N LEU A 12 -54.14 24.11 -22.12
CA LEU A 12 -54.36 22.76 -22.67
C LEU A 12 -53.77 22.42 -24.05
N ALA A 13 -53.41 21.13 -24.09
CA ALA A 13 -53.48 20.25 -25.26
C ALA A 13 -52.25 20.33 -26.19
N GLN A 14 -51.79 19.27 -26.81
CA GLN A 14 -52.03 17.82 -26.76
C GLN A 14 -51.08 17.27 -27.84
N ALA A 15 -50.97 15.94 -27.87
CA ALA A 15 -50.77 15.18 -29.09
C ALA A 15 -49.41 15.27 -29.80
N PHE A 16 -48.66 14.18 -29.62
CA PHE A 16 -47.93 13.57 -30.74
C PHE A 16 -48.87 13.37 -31.94
N PRO A 17 -48.35 13.54 -33.17
CA PRO A 17 -48.29 12.39 -34.07
C PRO A 17 -46.99 12.35 -34.91
N GLY A 18 -46.53 11.14 -35.22
CA GLY A 18 -45.31 10.89 -35.99
C GLY A 18 -45.42 11.25 -37.48
N GLY A 19 -44.25 11.44 -38.09
CA GLY A 19 -44.00 11.60 -39.53
C GLY A 19 -42.49 11.57 -39.83
N PRO A 20 -42.04 11.22 -41.04
CA PRO A 20 -40.93 10.29 -41.27
C PRO A 20 -39.53 10.90 -41.26
N ARG A 21 -38.58 9.97 -41.11
CA ARG A 21 -37.12 10.04 -41.25
C ARG A 21 -36.63 11.04 -42.31
N ASN A 22 -35.73 11.92 -41.91
CA ASN A 22 -34.55 12.27 -42.69
C ASN A 22 -33.32 12.09 -41.80
N SER A 23 -32.72 10.91 -41.89
CA SER A 23 -31.38 10.64 -41.37
C SER A 23 -30.38 11.41 -42.20
N THR A 24 -29.98 12.59 -41.73
CA THR A 24 -28.66 13.14 -42.05
C THR A 24 -27.78 12.78 -40.87
N ALA A 25 -27.03 11.68 -41.02
CA ALA A 25 -25.93 11.36 -40.14
C ALA A 25 -24.90 12.49 -40.26
N ALA A 26 -24.84 13.35 -39.25
CA ALA A 26 -23.65 14.16 -39.01
C ALA A 26 -22.61 13.24 -38.37
N PRO A 27 -21.39 13.12 -38.91
CA PRO A 27 -20.32 12.36 -38.26
C PRO A 27 -20.03 13.01 -36.91
N SER A 28 -20.11 12.19 -35.87
CA SER A 28 -19.74 12.50 -34.49
C SER A 28 -18.35 13.14 -34.45
N THR A 29 -18.35 14.46 -34.31
CA THR A 29 -17.17 15.25 -33.97
C THR A 29 -16.73 14.84 -32.57
N SER A 30 -15.56 14.19 -32.51
CA SER A 30 -14.58 14.29 -31.42
C SER A 30 -15.19 14.52 -30.03
N SER A 31 -15.45 13.42 -29.31
CA SER A 31 -15.69 13.41 -27.87
C SER A 31 -14.53 14.08 -27.13
N ALA A 32 -14.61 15.41 -26.98
CA ALA A 32 -13.97 16.08 -25.87
C ALA A 32 -14.65 15.55 -24.60
N PRO A 33 -13.90 15.21 -23.53
CA PRO A 33 -14.51 14.81 -22.29
C PRO A 33 -15.31 16.00 -21.78
N ALA A 34 -16.65 15.92 -21.90
CA ALA A 34 -17.53 16.88 -21.25
C ALA A 34 -17.20 16.82 -19.77
N GLU A 35 -16.94 17.99 -19.16
CA GLU A 35 -16.73 18.13 -17.74
C GLU A 35 -17.97 17.60 -17.01
N ARG A 36 -17.89 16.34 -16.57
CA ARG A 36 -19.03 15.59 -16.03
C ARG A 36 -19.11 15.88 -14.54
N THR A 37 -20.16 16.58 -14.13
CA THR A 37 -20.45 16.81 -12.72
C THR A 37 -20.93 15.52 -12.07
N VAL A 38 -20.17 15.00 -11.12
CA VAL A 38 -20.50 13.80 -10.32
C VAL A 38 -20.60 14.14 -8.84
N GLY A 39 -21.40 13.38 -8.10
CA GLY A 39 -21.61 13.56 -6.65
C GLY A 39 -22.72 14.56 -6.31
N SER A 40 -23.67 14.74 -7.23
CA SER A 40 -24.86 15.58 -7.04
C SER A 40 -26.03 14.83 -6.40
N GLY A 41 -25.92 13.51 -6.23
CA GLY A 41 -26.99 12.63 -5.75
C GLY A 41 -27.95 12.22 -6.87
N ALA A 42 -27.48 12.15 -8.11
CA ALA A 42 -28.30 11.74 -9.25
C ALA A 42 -28.74 10.27 -9.12
N ALA A 43 -29.83 9.90 -9.79
CA ALA A 43 -30.42 8.55 -9.66
C ALA A 43 -29.51 7.41 -10.15
N ASN A 44 -28.52 7.73 -10.99
CA ASN A 44 -27.51 6.79 -11.48
C ASN A 44 -26.24 6.79 -10.62
N GLU A 45 -26.22 7.53 -9.50
CA GLU A 45 -25.11 7.58 -8.56
C GLU A 45 -25.39 6.71 -7.34
N THR A 46 -24.40 5.93 -6.90
CA THR A 46 -24.47 5.11 -5.70
C THR A 46 -23.25 5.34 -4.83
N PHE A 47 -23.48 5.73 -3.58
CA PHE A 47 -22.44 5.97 -2.59
C PHE A 47 -22.20 4.76 -1.71
N VAL A 48 -20.94 4.34 -1.57
CA VAL A 48 -20.55 3.21 -0.71
C VAL A 48 -19.27 3.57 0.04
N THR A 49 -19.21 3.27 1.34
CA THR A 49 -17.98 3.42 2.12
C THR A 49 -17.20 2.10 2.14
N ILE A 50 -15.95 2.11 1.65
CA ILE A 50 -15.08 0.93 1.58
C ILE A 50 -13.77 1.25 2.30
N GLY A 51 -13.44 0.49 3.35
CA GLY A 51 -12.22 0.72 4.13
C GLY A 51 -12.13 2.12 4.75
N GLY A 52 -13.27 2.72 5.12
CA GLY A 52 -13.35 4.07 5.67
C GLY A 52 -13.27 5.22 4.65
N VAL A 53 -13.08 4.90 3.36
CA VAL A 53 -13.07 5.89 2.27
C VAL A 53 -14.42 5.89 1.56
N ALA A 54 -14.91 7.07 1.19
CA ALA A 54 -16.10 7.23 0.36
C ALA A 54 -15.81 6.82 -1.10
N HIS A 55 -16.65 5.99 -1.67
CA HIS A 55 -16.62 5.64 -3.09
C HIS A 55 -17.95 6.02 -3.74
N LEU A 56 -17.88 6.64 -4.90
CA LEU A 56 -19.04 7.00 -5.72
C LEU A 56 -19.02 6.14 -6.98
N PHE A 57 -20.07 5.37 -7.20
CA PHE A 57 -20.27 4.57 -8.40
C PHE A 57 -21.32 5.24 -9.28
N VAL A 58 -20.99 5.50 -10.53
CA VAL A 58 -21.88 6.11 -11.52
C VAL A 58 -22.19 5.06 -12.56
N ASP A 59 -23.46 4.68 -12.69
CA ASP A 59 -23.92 3.77 -13.74
C ASP A 59 -24.15 4.57 -15.03
N GLU A 60 -23.36 4.28 -16.06
CA GLU A 60 -23.47 4.90 -17.40
C GLU A 60 -24.27 4.03 -18.38
N GLY A 61 -24.71 2.84 -17.94
CA GLY A 61 -25.53 1.90 -18.70
C GLY A 61 -24.71 0.78 -19.33
N ASP A 62 -23.59 1.09 -19.97
CA ASP A 62 -22.65 0.10 -20.54
C ASP A 62 -21.45 -0.20 -19.63
N CYS A 63 -21.10 0.76 -18.76
CA CYS A 63 -20.10 0.58 -17.71
C CYS A 63 -20.49 1.30 -16.41
N VAL A 64 -19.79 0.95 -15.33
CA VAL A 64 -19.91 1.60 -14.03
C VAL A 64 -18.60 2.25 -13.68
N VAL A 65 -18.63 3.56 -13.49
CA VAL A 65 -17.45 4.36 -13.19
C VAL A 65 -17.35 4.59 -11.69
N GLU A 66 -16.21 4.25 -11.11
CA GLU A 66 -15.91 4.41 -9.69
C GLU A 66 -15.01 5.62 -9.47
N PHE A 67 -15.43 6.49 -8.55
CA PHE A 67 -14.68 7.65 -8.08
C PHE A 67 -14.37 7.54 -6.59
N ALA A 68 -13.31 8.20 -6.16
CA ALA A 68 -12.95 8.39 -4.76
C ALA A 68 -12.55 9.84 -4.51
N PRO A 69 -12.68 10.35 -3.27
CA PRO A 69 -12.21 11.68 -2.93
C PRO A 69 -10.70 11.76 -3.09
N ALA A 70 -10.24 12.77 -3.81
CA ALA A 70 -8.85 13.15 -3.94
C ALA A 70 -8.67 14.61 -3.54
N PHE A 71 -7.45 14.95 -3.11
CA PHE A 71 -7.06 16.30 -2.75
C PHE A 71 -5.93 16.71 -3.66
N ASP A 72 -6.08 17.83 -4.35
CA ASP A 72 -5.01 18.39 -5.15
C ASP A 72 -3.91 18.95 -4.26
N GLU A 73 -2.66 18.74 -4.64
CA GLU A 73 -1.52 19.36 -3.98
C GLU A 73 -1.19 20.67 -4.71
N ALA A 74 -1.22 21.79 -3.99
CA ALA A 74 -0.91 23.10 -4.54
C ALA A 74 0.06 23.87 -3.63
N PRO A 75 0.96 24.70 -4.19
CA PRO A 75 1.74 25.64 -3.39
C PRO A 75 0.82 26.61 -2.64
N GLY A 76 0.94 26.64 -1.32
CA GLY A 76 0.25 27.55 -0.43
C GLY A 76 1.24 28.25 0.49
N ASP A 77 1.02 29.53 0.74
CA ASP A 77 1.86 30.31 1.64
C ASP A 77 1.54 29.98 3.10
N THR A 78 2.59 29.68 3.86
CA THR A 78 2.51 29.42 5.30
C THR A 78 3.44 30.36 6.04
N MET A 79 3.31 30.44 7.38
CA MET A 79 4.25 31.15 8.25
C MET A 79 5.71 30.64 8.14
N PHE A 80 5.91 29.47 7.54
CA PHE A 80 7.22 28.86 7.28
C PHE A 80 7.64 28.97 5.80
N GLY A 81 7.03 29.90 5.05
CA GLY A 81 7.21 30.08 3.61
C GLY A 81 6.23 29.25 2.77
N THR A 82 6.41 29.26 1.45
CA THR A 82 5.56 28.51 0.51
C THR A 82 5.78 27.01 0.67
N LYS A 83 4.70 26.27 0.94
CA LYS A 83 4.67 24.81 1.11
C LYS A 83 3.66 24.20 0.14
N ILE A 84 3.88 22.96 -0.27
CA ILE A 84 2.85 22.20 -0.97
C ILE A 84 1.83 21.75 0.08
N LEU A 85 0.60 22.21 -0.05
CA LEU A 85 -0.50 21.88 0.85
C LEU A 85 -1.57 21.12 0.06
N PRO A 86 -2.21 20.10 0.66
CA PRO A 86 -3.40 19.52 0.08
C PRO A 86 -4.53 20.56 0.08
N SER A 87 -5.34 20.56 -0.97
CA SER A 87 -6.61 21.27 -1.01
C SER A 87 -7.46 20.89 0.20
N LEU A 88 -8.20 21.85 0.76
CA LEU A 88 -9.14 21.58 1.85
C LEU A 88 -10.43 20.92 1.36
N ALA A 89 -10.81 21.20 0.12
CA ALA A 89 -11.99 20.62 -0.51
C ALA A 89 -11.56 19.42 -1.36
N PRO A 90 -12.07 18.21 -1.08
CA PRO A 90 -11.85 17.07 -1.96
C PRO A 90 -12.65 17.24 -3.25
N HIS A 91 -12.14 16.66 -4.33
CA HIS A 91 -12.89 16.47 -5.57
C HIS A 91 -13.03 14.97 -5.88
N TRP A 92 -13.97 14.61 -6.74
CA TRP A 92 -14.14 13.23 -7.19
C TRP A 92 -13.11 12.90 -8.27
N ALA A 93 -12.16 12.02 -7.95
CA ALA A 93 -11.19 11.51 -8.91
C ALA A 93 -11.59 10.12 -9.40
N LEU A 94 -11.46 9.90 -10.71
CA LEU A 94 -11.68 8.59 -11.33
C LEU A 94 -10.72 7.57 -10.72
N LYS A 95 -11.27 6.49 -10.19
CA LYS A 95 -10.52 5.39 -9.57
C LYS A 95 -10.51 4.15 -10.46
N HIS A 96 -11.65 3.81 -11.04
CA HIS A 96 -11.76 2.63 -11.91
C HIS A 96 -12.99 2.69 -12.81
N GLU A 97 -12.94 1.97 -13.92
CA GLU A 97 -14.09 1.74 -14.80
C GLU A 97 -14.37 0.24 -14.84
N HIS A 98 -15.63 -0.13 -14.59
CA HIS A 98 -16.08 -1.51 -14.48
C HIS A 98 -17.01 -1.83 -15.63
N SER A 99 -16.67 -2.80 -16.48
CA SER A 99 -17.56 -3.29 -17.55
C SER A 99 -18.61 -4.30 -17.05
N VAL A 100 -18.89 -4.30 -15.74
CA VAL A 100 -19.81 -5.22 -15.06
C VAL A 100 -20.94 -4.42 -14.40
N PRO A 101 -22.10 -5.05 -14.14
CA PRO A 101 -23.21 -4.34 -13.51
C PRO A 101 -22.85 -3.81 -12.11
N LEU A 102 -23.54 -2.74 -11.69
CA LEU A 102 -23.27 -1.97 -10.47
C LEU A 102 -23.02 -2.82 -9.21
N LYS A 103 -23.86 -3.81 -8.97
CA LYS A 103 -23.73 -4.70 -7.79
C LYS A 103 -22.40 -5.47 -7.79
N GLU A 104 -21.95 -5.90 -8.97
CA GLU A 104 -20.70 -6.62 -9.13
C GLU A 104 -19.50 -5.68 -9.06
N ALA A 105 -19.58 -4.50 -9.68
CA ALA A 105 -18.57 -3.45 -9.56
C ALA A 105 -18.29 -3.08 -8.09
N ILE A 106 -19.33 -2.90 -7.28
CA ILE A 106 -19.21 -2.64 -5.84
C ILE A 106 -18.53 -3.83 -5.13
N ALA A 107 -18.93 -5.06 -5.43
CA ALA A 107 -18.32 -6.24 -4.84
C ALA A 107 -16.83 -6.38 -5.20
N ILE A 108 -16.46 -6.07 -6.44
CA ILE A 108 -15.05 -6.02 -6.89
C ILE A 108 -14.29 -4.95 -6.10
N ALA A 109 -14.86 -3.75 -5.97
CA ALA A 109 -14.23 -2.66 -5.23
C ALA A 109 -14.02 -3.00 -3.74
N ILE A 110 -14.99 -3.64 -3.10
CA ILE A 110 -14.88 -4.10 -1.70
C ILE A 110 -13.76 -5.14 -1.57
N ARG A 111 -13.70 -6.13 -2.48
CA ARG A 111 -12.64 -7.15 -2.48
C ARG A 111 -11.27 -6.52 -2.72
N ARG A 112 -11.17 -5.53 -3.62
CA ARG A 112 -9.94 -4.79 -3.90
C ARG A 112 -9.48 -3.97 -2.69
N GLY A 113 -10.39 -3.31 -1.99
CA GLY A 113 -10.10 -2.57 -0.75
C GLY A 113 -9.78 -3.47 0.44
N SER A 114 -10.22 -4.73 0.41
CA SER A 114 -9.93 -5.75 1.43
C SER A 114 -8.67 -6.58 1.13
N ALA A 115 -8.12 -6.47 -0.08
CA ALA A 115 -6.87 -7.11 -0.44
C ALA A 115 -5.70 -6.33 0.20
N PRO A 116 -4.70 -7.02 0.79
CA PRO A 116 -3.52 -6.34 1.33
C PRO A 116 -2.86 -5.57 0.18
N ALA A 117 -2.76 -4.25 0.33
CA ALA A 117 -2.37 -3.32 -0.72
C ALA A 117 -1.05 -3.72 -1.40
N SER A 118 -1.14 -4.30 -2.59
CA SER A 118 -0.08 -4.24 -3.58
C SER A 118 -0.09 -2.82 -4.14
N THR A 119 0.88 -2.02 -3.75
CA THR A 119 1.15 -0.67 -4.27
C THR A 119 1.12 -0.65 -5.81
N PRO A 120 0.23 0.13 -6.47
CA PRO A 120 0.40 0.47 -7.87
C PRO A 120 1.46 1.58 -7.99
N LEU A 121 2.52 1.28 -8.75
CA LEU A 121 3.49 2.27 -9.22
C LEU A 121 2.78 3.20 -10.20
N THR A 122 2.79 4.48 -9.87
CA THR A 122 2.34 5.58 -10.71
C THR A 122 3.11 5.57 -12.03
N SER A 123 2.35 5.48 -13.11
CA SER A 123 2.80 5.70 -14.48
C SER A 123 3.11 7.18 -14.68
N THR A 124 4.35 7.53 -14.95
CA THR A 124 4.70 8.81 -15.55
C THR A 124 5.53 8.54 -16.81
N SER A 125 4.87 8.72 -17.96
CA SER A 125 5.52 8.80 -19.26
C SER A 125 6.37 10.06 -19.32
N SER A 126 7.64 9.93 -19.68
CA SER A 126 8.44 11.04 -20.20
C SER A 126 9.43 10.48 -21.22
N SER A 127 9.38 11.09 -22.40
CA SER A 127 10.17 10.80 -23.59
C SER A 127 11.65 10.58 -23.30
N ALA A 128 12.22 9.50 -23.84
CA ALA A 128 13.66 9.36 -24.01
C ALA A 128 13.96 9.14 -25.49
N VAL A 129 14.50 10.21 -26.08
CA VAL A 129 15.19 10.25 -27.36
C VAL A 129 16.31 9.19 -27.37
N ALA A 130 16.46 8.56 -28.53
CA ALA A 130 17.49 7.58 -28.83
C ALA A 130 18.91 8.08 -28.48
N ASP A 131 19.71 7.24 -27.81
CA ASP A 131 21.12 7.17 -28.17
C ASP A 131 21.76 5.81 -27.84
N ARG A 132 22.82 5.54 -28.59
CA ARG A 132 23.36 4.25 -28.99
C ARG A 132 24.27 3.61 -27.96
N ARG A 133 24.19 2.27 -27.97
CA ARG A 133 25.17 1.27 -27.51
C ARG A 133 26.62 1.64 -27.88
N PRO A 134 27.61 1.33 -27.02
CA PRO A 134 28.54 0.25 -27.39
C PRO A 134 28.77 -0.79 -26.27
N ALA A 135 29.04 -2.02 -26.71
CA ALA A 135 29.35 -3.18 -25.88
C ALA A 135 30.78 -3.12 -25.29
N PRO A 136 31.05 -3.79 -24.15
CA PRO A 136 32.40 -4.20 -23.80
C PRO A 136 32.73 -5.61 -24.35
N PRO A 137 33.98 -5.86 -24.78
CA PRO A 137 34.41 -7.13 -25.39
C PRO A 137 34.69 -8.24 -24.35
N PRO A 138 34.69 -9.52 -24.78
CA PRO A 138 35.10 -10.67 -23.99
C PRO A 138 36.58 -11.05 -24.18
N ASP A 139 37.04 -11.99 -23.34
CA ASP A 139 38.29 -12.78 -23.39
C ASP A 139 39.59 -12.10 -22.92
N ALA A 140 40.56 -12.77 -22.26
CA ALA A 140 40.64 -14.09 -21.67
C ALA A 140 41.93 -14.19 -20.81
N SER A 141 41.97 -15.22 -19.95
CA SER A 141 43.13 -16.06 -19.62
C SER A 141 44.17 -15.66 -18.55
N ARG A 142 44.24 -16.59 -17.57
CA ARG A 142 45.44 -17.20 -16.95
C ARG A 142 46.20 -16.42 -15.87
N SER A 143 46.18 -16.95 -14.65
CA SER A 143 47.23 -17.89 -14.22
C SER A 143 46.89 -18.56 -12.88
N ALA A 144 47.34 -19.81 -12.76
CA ALA A 144 47.14 -20.70 -11.63
C ALA A 144 48.45 -20.82 -10.85
N HIS A 145 48.39 -20.79 -9.52
CA HIS A 145 49.36 -21.40 -8.59
C HIS A 145 48.58 -21.72 -7.31
N ARG A 146 48.09 -22.94 -7.09
CA ARG A 146 48.81 -24.13 -6.57
C ARG A 146 49.58 -23.85 -5.28
N GLY A 147 49.05 -24.37 -4.18
CA GLY A 147 49.68 -24.40 -2.86
C GLY A 147 48.85 -25.24 -1.90
N GLU A 148 48.92 -26.57 -2.07
CA GLU A 148 48.43 -27.56 -1.11
C GLU A 148 49.25 -27.48 0.19
N SER A 149 48.58 -27.62 1.34
CA SER A 149 49.13 -28.41 2.46
C SER A 149 48.01 -28.86 3.39
N ALA A 150 47.69 -30.14 3.24
CA ALA A 150 46.90 -30.91 4.19
C ALA A 150 47.78 -31.33 5.37
N GLY A 151 47.31 -31.06 6.59
CA GLY A 151 47.84 -31.60 7.84
C GLY A 151 46.70 -32.21 8.64
N ARG A 152 46.70 -33.54 8.74
CA ARG A 152 45.67 -34.43 9.30
C ARG A 152 46.07 -34.87 10.72
N ARG A 153 45.11 -35.01 11.64
CA ARG A 153 44.87 -36.15 12.60
C ARG A 153 44.15 -35.68 13.90
N VAL A 154 42.93 -36.19 14.18
CA VAL A 154 42.53 -37.28 15.11
C VAL A 154 41.78 -36.65 16.30
N SER A 155 40.44 -36.69 16.38
CA SER A 155 39.52 -37.75 16.86
C SER A 155 39.66 -38.13 18.34
N SER A 156 38.75 -37.65 19.17
CA SER A 156 38.07 -38.35 20.29
C SER A 156 36.98 -37.43 20.87
N THR A 157 35.86 -37.79 21.50
CA THR A 157 34.92 -38.94 21.60
C THR A 157 33.83 -38.44 22.58
N HIS A 158 32.51 -38.55 22.27
CA HIS A 158 31.34 -38.55 23.20
C HIS A 158 31.06 -37.26 24.05
N GLU A 159 29.87 -36.70 24.30
CA GLU A 159 28.41 -36.89 24.10
C GLU A 159 27.80 -35.46 24.15
N SER A 160 26.57 -35.08 23.80
CA SER A 160 25.30 -35.76 23.64
C SER A 160 24.42 -34.92 22.68
N SER A 161 23.60 -35.65 21.95
CA SER A 161 22.68 -35.21 20.91
C SER A 161 21.44 -34.48 21.43
N LEU A 162 21.10 -33.33 20.86
CA LEU A 162 19.72 -32.98 20.45
C LEU A 162 19.75 -32.06 19.21
N GLY A 163 19.11 -32.52 18.12
CA GLY A 163 18.51 -31.65 17.09
C GLY A 163 19.37 -31.24 15.89
N ARG A 164 19.50 -32.13 14.90
CA ARG A 164 20.02 -31.82 13.56
C ARG A 164 19.15 -30.78 12.84
N ASN A 165 19.66 -29.56 12.67
CA ASN A 165 19.18 -28.67 11.62
C ASN A 165 19.90 -29.03 10.32
N ARG A 166 19.19 -29.74 9.42
CA ARG A 166 19.61 -29.89 8.03
C ARG A 166 19.63 -28.51 7.38
N ALA A 167 20.84 -28.00 7.13
CA ALA A 167 21.07 -26.96 6.15
C ALA A 167 21.09 -27.58 4.75
N GLY A 168 20.41 -26.92 3.82
CA GLY A 168 20.62 -27.11 2.39
C GLY A 168 19.35 -27.35 1.61
N SER A 169 18.73 -26.27 1.10
CA SER A 169 18.44 -26.12 -0.34
C SER A 169 17.63 -24.86 -0.57
N ARG A 170 18.30 -23.85 -1.14
CA ARG A 170 17.81 -22.88 -2.14
C ARG A 170 16.27 -22.80 -2.29
N ASP A 171 15.66 -21.86 -1.56
CA ASP A 171 14.38 -21.23 -1.90
C ASP A 171 14.50 -19.72 -1.64
N TYR A 172 15.07 -19.01 -2.62
CA TYR A 172 15.11 -17.55 -2.67
C TYR A 172 13.74 -17.03 -3.13
N ALA A 173 12.69 -17.31 -2.34
CA ALA A 173 11.34 -16.76 -2.41
C ALA A 173 10.47 -17.55 -1.43
N SER A 174 10.47 -17.25 -0.12
CA SER A 174 9.76 -18.13 0.82
C SER A 174 9.12 -17.41 2.01
N ARG A 175 7.79 -17.31 1.93
CA ARG A 175 6.77 -17.20 2.99
C ARG A 175 6.95 -16.08 4.02
N SER A 176 6.06 -15.09 3.98
CA SER A 176 5.83 -14.24 5.17
C SER A 176 5.47 -15.16 6.33
N SER A 177 6.20 -15.05 7.44
CA SER A 177 5.91 -15.83 8.64
C SER A 177 4.63 -15.26 9.25
N VAL A 178 3.52 -15.98 9.03
CA VAL A 178 2.24 -15.70 9.67
C VAL A 178 2.20 -16.52 10.95
N ASP A 179 2.16 -15.85 12.10
CA ASP A 179 2.12 -16.47 13.41
C ASP A 179 0.75 -16.22 14.04
N ARG A 180 0.08 -17.28 14.51
CA ARG A 180 -1.24 -17.19 15.13
C ARG A 180 -1.16 -17.74 16.55
N GLY A 181 -1.66 -16.99 17.52
CA GLY A 181 -1.66 -17.40 18.92
C GLY A 181 -2.40 -16.44 19.82
N ARG A 182 -2.54 -16.82 21.09
CA ARG A 182 -3.06 -15.94 22.14
C ARG A 182 -1.93 -15.07 22.68
N ILE A 183 -2.13 -13.77 22.83
CA ILE A 183 -1.12 -12.89 23.40
C ILE A 183 -0.95 -13.22 24.89
N SER A 184 0.25 -13.67 25.29
CA SER A 184 0.60 -13.89 26.69
C SER A 184 1.29 -12.68 27.32
N GLY A 185 1.90 -11.81 26.53
CA GLY A 185 2.49 -10.55 26.99
C GLY A 185 3.38 -9.88 25.95
N TRP A 186 3.81 -8.66 26.22
CA TRP A 186 4.80 -7.94 25.40
C TRP A 186 5.63 -6.99 26.26
N GLY A 187 6.80 -6.62 25.75
CA GLY A 187 7.70 -5.69 26.44
C GLY A 187 9.12 -5.76 25.89
N GLU A 188 10.01 -5.02 26.53
CA GLU A 188 11.44 -5.09 26.20
C GLU A 188 12.06 -6.37 26.76
N ARG A 189 12.77 -7.10 25.91
CA ARG A 189 13.55 -8.28 26.27
C ARG A 189 14.97 -8.14 25.77
N GLU A 190 15.87 -8.86 26.42
CA GLU A 190 17.28 -8.91 26.06
C GLU A 190 17.54 -10.06 25.08
N PHE A 191 18.25 -9.76 24.00
CA PHE A 191 18.58 -10.69 22.94
C PHE A 191 20.09 -10.75 22.73
N ILE A 192 20.60 -11.93 22.43
CA ILE A 192 22.01 -12.13 22.12
C ILE A 192 22.28 -11.62 20.70
N ASP A 193 23.28 -10.74 20.55
CA ASP A 193 23.78 -10.34 19.23
C ASP A 193 24.58 -11.49 18.63
N ARG A 194 24.20 -11.88 17.40
CA ARG A 194 24.83 -12.99 16.67
C ARG A 194 25.94 -12.51 15.75
N ARG A 195 26.31 -11.23 15.81
CA ARG A 195 27.43 -10.70 15.03
C ARG A 195 28.74 -11.37 15.47
N PRO A 196 29.54 -11.89 14.52
CA PRO A 196 30.79 -12.57 14.84
C PRO A 196 31.77 -11.61 15.53
N GLY A 197 32.33 -12.04 16.67
CA GLY A 197 33.40 -11.32 17.38
C GLY A 197 32.97 -10.44 18.55
N VAL A 198 31.66 -10.25 18.78
CA VAL A 198 31.15 -9.44 19.90
C VAL A 198 29.97 -10.17 20.55
N SER A 199 30.22 -10.88 21.67
CA SER A 199 29.15 -11.47 22.49
C SER A 199 28.49 -10.38 23.32
N ARG A 200 27.73 -9.51 22.65
CA ARG A 200 26.96 -8.44 23.29
C ARG A 200 25.48 -8.80 23.26
N THR A 201 24.79 -8.45 24.32
CA THR A 201 23.34 -8.46 24.36
C THR A 201 22.78 -7.09 24.01
N TYR A 202 21.60 -7.06 23.43
CA TYR A 202 20.87 -5.83 23.13
C TYR A 202 19.42 -5.96 23.54
N ARG A 203 18.82 -4.83 23.92
CA ARG A 203 17.40 -4.77 24.26
C ARG A 203 16.58 -4.49 23.02
N SER A 204 15.43 -5.16 22.90
CA SER A 204 14.47 -4.93 21.83
C SER A 204 13.07 -5.28 22.31
N PHE A 205 12.06 -4.63 21.75
CA PHE A 205 10.68 -4.98 22.02
C PHE A 205 10.31 -6.36 21.45
N ALA A 206 9.51 -7.11 22.20
CA ALA A 206 9.08 -8.44 21.87
C ALA A 206 7.60 -8.67 22.23
N LEU A 207 6.93 -9.49 21.41
CA LEU A 207 5.57 -9.98 21.62
C LEU A 207 5.62 -11.50 21.84
N CYS A 208 4.95 -11.96 22.89
CA CYS A 208 4.86 -13.37 23.25
C CYS A 208 3.47 -13.90 22.89
N LEU A 209 3.43 -14.99 22.14
CA LEU A 209 2.22 -15.66 21.70
C LEU A 209 2.20 -17.10 22.20
N ASP A 210 1.10 -17.50 22.83
CA ASP A 210 0.82 -18.89 23.11
C ASP A 210 0.19 -19.52 21.87
N THR A 211 0.95 -20.40 21.23
CA THR A 211 0.53 -21.15 20.05
C THR A 211 0.26 -22.61 20.42
N SER A 212 -0.37 -23.37 19.53
CA SER A 212 -0.55 -24.83 19.72
C SER A 212 0.78 -25.58 19.89
N ASN A 213 1.89 -24.98 19.45
CA ASN A 213 3.22 -25.58 19.47
C ASN A 213 4.10 -25.00 20.59
N GLY A 214 3.53 -24.24 21.52
CA GLY A 214 4.23 -23.58 22.63
C GLY A 214 4.33 -22.06 22.50
N GLU A 215 5.11 -21.44 23.38
CA GLU A 215 5.37 -20.00 23.38
C GLU A 215 6.20 -19.61 22.15
N ARG A 216 5.71 -18.62 21.40
CA ARG A 216 6.39 -18.03 20.24
C ARG A 216 6.70 -16.58 20.56
N VAL A 217 7.99 -16.23 20.53
CA VAL A 217 8.46 -14.85 20.76
C VAL A 217 8.78 -14.19 19.42
N LEU A 218 8.08 -13.09 19.13
CA LEU A 218 8.32 -12.24 17.97
C LEU A 218 9.09 -11.00 18.41
N GLN A 219 10.09 -10.59 17.64
CA GLN A 219 11.00 -9.52 18.01
C GLN A 219 10.97 -8.37 16.99
N GLY A 220 10.85 -7.14 17.48
CA GLY A 220 11.09 -5.91 16.72
C GLY A 220 10.27 -4.73 17.19
N GLU A 221 10.84 -3.53 17.09
CA GLU A 221 10.18 -2.27 17.50
C GLU A 221 8.84 -2.03 16.79
N GLY A 222 8.73 -2.45 15.52
CA GLY A 222 7.51 -2.32 14.73
C GLY A 222 6.26 -3.02 15.30
N LEU A 223 6.45 -3.91 16.28
CA LEU A 223 5.34 -4.57 16.97
C LEU A 223 4.60 -3.61 17.90
N LYS A 224 5.27 -2.57 18.43
CA LYS A 224 4.64 -1.55 19.28
C LYS A 224 3.50 -0.85 18.55
N GLU A 225 3.76 -0.38 17.33
CA GLU A 225 2.73 0.32 16.55
C GLU A 225 1.63 -0.64 16.10
N ALA A 226 1.96 -1.86 15.70
CA ALA A 226 0.96 -2.84 15.27
C ALA A 226 0.01 -3.28 16.40
N ILE A 227 0.53 -3.42 17.64
CA ILE A 227 -0.29 -3.71 18.83
C ILE A 227 -1.22 -2.54 19.13
N ALA A 228 -0.69 -1.31 19.08
CA ALA A 228 -1.45 -0.09 19.35
C ALA A 228 -2.55 0.14 18.30
N GLU A 229 -2.23 0.00 17.02
CA GLU A 229 -3.16 0.18 15.90
C GLU A 229 -4.31 -0.84 15.94
N CYS A 230 -4.02 -2.09 16.27
CA CYS A 230 -5.04 -3.14 16.40
C CYS A 230 -5.78 -3.09 17.76
N GLY A 231 -5.33 -2.27 18.71
CA GLY A 231 -5.91 -2.18 20.07
C GLY A 231 -5.86 -3.51 20.81
N CYS A 232 -4.74 -4.24 20.71
CA CYS A 232 -4.59 -5.58 21.28
C CYS A 232 -4.39 -5.56 22.80
N HIS A 233 -4.96 -6.55 23.48
CA HIS A 233 -4.81 -6.78 24.92
C HIS A 233 -4.20 -8.16 25.19
N VAL A 234 -3.58 -8.32 26.37
CA VAL A 234 -3.13 -9.64 26.82
C VAL A 234 -4.36 -10.56 26.95
N GLY A 235 -4.27 -11.75 26.37
CA GLY A 235 -5.37 -12.70 26.27
C GLY A 235 -6.09 -12.70 24.92
N ASP A 236 -5.89 -11.70 24.05
CA ASP A 236 -6.47 -11.67 22.70
C ASP A 236 -5.86 -12.76 21.82
N THR A 237 -6.68 -13.39 20.97
CA THR A 237 -6.16 -14.28 19.91
C THR A 237 -5.91 -13.45 18.67
N VAL A 238 -4.69 -13.52 18.13
CA VAL A 238 -4.28 -12.68 17.01
C VAL A 238 -3.54 -13.48 15.95
N VAL A 239 -3.54 -12.94 14.74
CA VAL A 239 -2.68 -13.30 13.63
C VAL A 239 -1.69 -12.18 13.42
N VAL A 240 -0.41 -12.48 13.59
CA VAL A 240 0.71 -11.55 13.43
C VAL A 240 1.45 -11.88 12.15
N LYS A 241 1.69 -10.86 11.32
CA LYS A 241 2.40 -10.99 10.04
C LYS A 241 3.55 -10.02 10.00
N ARG A 242 4.73 -10.53 9.65
CA ARG A 242 5.87 -9.69 9.28
C ARG A 242 5.69 -9.20 7.84
N LEU A 243 5.69 -7.89 7.65
CA LEU A 243 5.48 -7.27 6.34
C LEU A 243 6.83 -7.02 5.66
N CYS A 244 7.24 -5.76 5.51
CA CYS A 244 8.48 -5.33 4.89
C CYS A 244 9.36 -4.54 5.85
N LYS A 245 10.57 -4.20 5.40
CA LYS A 245 11.42 -3.23 6.09
C LYS A 245 11.17 -1.84 5.52
N ILE A 246 11.13 -0.85 6.40
CA ILE A 246 11.14 0.57 6.05
C ILE A 246 12.38 1.26 6.62
N LYS A 247 12.78 2.37 6.00
CA LYS A 247 13.82 3.25 6.53
C LYS A 247 13.19 4.24 7.49
N VAL A 248 13.65 4.25 8.74
CA VAL A 248 13.23 5.24 9.74
C VAL A 248 14.42 6.08 10.15
N PRO A 249 14.23 7.37 10.47
CA PRO A 249 15.31 8.20 10.98
C PRO A 249 15.91 7.61 12.26
N ALA A 250 17.23 7.61 12.35
CA ALA A 250 17.96 7.12 13.51
C ALA A 250 18.04 8.21 14.58
N TYR A 251 17.72 7.84 15.81
CA TYR A 251 17.80 8.72 16.98
C TYR A 251 18.73 8.09 18.03
N ARG A 252 19.41 8.94 18.80
CA ARG A 252 20.22 8.48 19.94
C ARG A 252 19.29 8.05 21.07
N GLU A 253 19.57 6.91 21.69
CA GLU A 253 18.76 6.35 22.77
C GLU A 253 18.75 7.24 24.03
N GLU A 254 19.86 7.91 24.32
CA GLU A 254 20.06 8.77 25.51
C GLU A 254 19.20 10.05 25.45
N ASP A 255 19.28 10.80 24.36
CA ASP A 255 18.71 12.16 24.27
C ASP A 255 17.58 12.28 23.24
N GLY A 256 17.28 11.22 22.49
CA GLY A 256 16.29 11.26 21.40
C GLY A 256 16.68 12.18 20.23
N THR A 257 17.94 12.61 20.14
CA THR A 257 18.42 13.51 19.09
C THR A 257 18.69 12.76 17.79
N PRO A 258 18.35 13.35 16.62
CA PRO A 258 18.59 12.73 15.33
C PRO A 258 20.09 12.54 15.06
N ILE A 259 20.47 11.37 14.56
CA ILE A 259 21.87 11.06 14.25
C ILE A 259 22.20 11.53 12.83
N TYR A 260 23.20 12.38 12.67
CA TYR A 260 23.72 12.82 11.38
C TYR A 260 25.11 12.23 11.09
N LYS A 261 25.35 11.88 9.83
CA LYS A 261 26.68 11.53 9.30
C LYS A 261 26.90 12.28 8.00
N ASN A 262 28.00 13.04 7.91
CA ASN A 262 28.35 13.84 6.74
C ASN A 262 27.23 14.80 6.28
N GLY A 263 26.50 15.40 7.23
CA GLY A 263 25.37 16.29 6.95
C GLY A 263 24.07 15.59 6.52
N GLN A 264 24.06 14.26 6.36
CA GLN A 264 22.85 13.49 6.06
C GLN A 264 22.32 12.79 7.32
N GLN A 265 21.00 12.78 7.51
CA GLN A 265 20.39 12.05 8.61
C GLN A 265 20.52 10.54 8.38
N VAL A 266 21.06 9.83 9.38
CA VAL A 266 21.19 8.39 9.35
C VAL A 266 19.80 7.76 9.45
N THR A 267 19.59 6.68 8.70
CA THR A 267 18.36 5.87 8.77
C THR A 267 18.66 4.44 9.18
N TRP A 268 17.72 3.82 9.87
CA TRP A 268 17.75 2.41 10.27
C TRP A 268 16.66 1.62 9.56
N ASP A 269 16.88 0.31 9.42
CA ASP A 269 15.85 -0.61 8.98
C ASP A 269 14.92 -0.93 10.15
N LYS A 270 13.64 -0.59 10.02
CA LYS A 270 12.58 -1.06 10.93
C LYS A 270 11.68 -2.05 10.19
N TRP A 271 11.39 -3.18 10.82
CA TRP A 271 10.38 -4.11 10.29
C TRP A 271 8.98 -3.59 10.59
N LEU A 272 8.11 -3.57 9.58
CA LEU A 272 6.68 -3.39 9.75
C LEU A 272 6.01 -4.72 10.06
N TRP A 273 5.02 -4.64 10.95
CA TRP A 273 4.22 -5.77 11.39
C TRP A 273 2.74 -5.42 11.21
N SER A 274 1.92 -6.43 10.93
CA SER A 274 0.47 -6.33 10.93
C SER A 274 -0.08 -7.33 11.93
N ILE A 275 -1.03 -6.89 12.76
CA ILE A 275 -1.74 -7.72 13.72
C ILE A 275 -3.23 -7.60 13.43
N THR A 276 -3.92 -8.74 13.37
CA THR A 276 -5.37 -8.83 13.22
C THR A 276 -5.95 -9.78 14.25
N LYS A 277 -7.11 -9.46 14.84
CA LYS A 277 -7.83 -10.31 15.80
C LYS A 277 -8.71 -11.34 15.08
#